data_AF-A0A970QA52-F1
#
_entry.id   AF-A0A970QA52-F1
#
_cell.length_a   1.000
_cell.length_b   1.000
_cell.length_c   1.000
_cell.angle_alpha   90.00
_cell.angle_beta   90.00
_cell.angle_gamma   90.00
#
_symmetry.space_group_name_H-M   'P 1'
#
loop_
_entity.id
_entity.type
_entity.pdbx_description
1 polymer ?
#
loop_
_entity_poly.entity_id
_entity_poly.type
_entity_poly.pdbx_seq_one_letter_code
_entity_poly.pdbx_strand_id
1 'polypeptide(L)'
;MKLTSFRFAALILFLFCGVIPLATAQIAIDSFEDLLRIGADPDYPLYGRYTLTQDIDASNSYILNGGAGFQPIGPRLEDDDSVGFSGVFDGQGYAIHNLFINRPDEQGVGLFGSIAASGKVINLGLVGGSITGSHYTGSLVGENWSAAVAGCFSDTTVSGISRVGGLAGINRGSLTACYALGAVNGIEFVGGLVGRNYEGLIQESYAAASVSGSRWAGGLVGQSVDAQALACFWDTTLSLLPVSDGGSGLTTDFMQRATDYLAAGWDFRSVWTIKENRGYPQHKALWE
;
A
#
# COMPACT_ATOMS: atom_id res chain seq x y z
N MET A 1 64.40 -52.03 -16.37
CA MET A 1 63.05 -52.45 -15.95
C MET A 1 62.55 -51.41 -14.96
N LYS A 2 61.39 -50.79 -15.30
CA LYS A 2 60.57 -49.73 -14.66
C LYS A 2 60.76 -49.52 -13.14
N LEU A 3 60.64 -48.34 -12.52
CA LEU A 3 59.59 -47.31 -12.61
C LEU A 3 60.14 -45.91 -12.25
N THR A 4 59.74 -44.90 -13.01
CA THR A 4 59.75 -43.47 -12.65
C THR A 4 58.56 -43.15 -11.74
N SER A 5 58.79 -42.49 -10.60
CA SER A 5 57.70 -42.03 -9.71
C SER A 5 57.17 -40.67 -10.17
N PHE A 6 55.90 -40.64 -10.57
CA PHE A 6 55.13 -39.41 -10.74
C PHE A 6 54.41 -39.12 -9.42
N ARG A 7 54.70 -37.97 -8.79
CA ARG A 7 53.86 -37.41 -7.74
C ARG A 7 52.77 -36.57 -8.40
N PHE A 8 51.53 -37.06 -8.41
CA PHE A 8 50.36 -36.23 -8.71
C PHE A 8 50.07 -35.34 -7.49
N ALA A 9 50.20 -34.03 -7.66
CA ALA A 9 49.59 -33.08 -6.74
C ALA A 9 48.07 -33.08 -7.00
N ALA A 10 47.28 -33.50 -6.02
CA ALA A 10 45.83 -33.35 -6.06
C ALA A 10 45.48 -31.87 -5.89
N LEU A 11 45.16 -31.19 -6.99
CA LEU A 11 44.54 -29.88 -6.97
C LEU A 11 43.08 -30.09 -6.54
N ILE A 12 42.79 -29.87 -5.26
CA ILE A 12 41.41 -29.81 -4.76
C ILE A 12 40.81 -28.51 -5.30
N LEU A 13 40.05 -28.63 -6.38
CA LEU A 13 39.22 -27.55 -6.89
C LEU A 13 38.03 -27.38 -5.94
N PHE A 14 38.12 -26.40 -5.04
CA PHE A 14 36.95 -25.94 -4.30
C PHE A 14 35.99 -25.29 -5.29
N LEU A 15 35.02 -26.04 -5.81
CA LEU A 15 33.81 -25.46 -6.36
C LEU A 15 33.08 -24.77 -5.21
N PHE A 16 33.29 -23.46 -5.07
CA PHE A 16 32.27 -22.60 -4.50
C PHE A 16 31.05 -22.71 -5.42
N CYS A 17 30.13 -23.61 -5.09
CA CYS A 17 28.76 -23.54 -5.57
C CYS A 17 28.18 -22.28 -4.94
N GLY A 18 28.43 -21.13 -5.58
CA GLY A 18 27.71 -19.92 -5.30
C GLY A 18 26.23 -20.26 -5.47
N VAL A 19 25.50 -20.24 -4.37
CA VAL A 19 24.05 -20.09 -4.40
C VAL A 19 23.80 -18.73 -5.06
N ILE A 20 23.76 -18.73 -6.38
CA ILE A 20 23.11 -17.65 -7.13
C ILE A 20 21.66 -17.74 -6.63
N PRO A 21 21.10 -16.72 -5.97
CA PRO A 21 19.68 -16.71 -5.67
C PRO A 21 18.99 -16.84 -7.02
N LEU A 22 18.29 -17.95 -7.25
CA LEU A 22 17.43 -18.06 -8.42
C LEU A 22 16.46 -16.88 -8.28
N ALA A 23 16.50 -15.95 -9.24
CA ALA A 23 15.52 -14.88 -9.28
C ALA A 23 14.15 -15.57 -9.21
N THR A 24 13.39 -15.30 -8.15
CA THR A 24 12.04 -15.84 -8.02
C THR A 24 11.27 -15.39 -9.25
N ALA A 25 10.73 -16.36 -10.00
CA ALA A 25 9.99 -16.08 -11.21
C ALA A 25 8.84 -15.11 -10.90
N GLN A 26 8.62 -14.16 -11.78
CA GLN A 26 7.50 -13.23 -11.67
C GLN A 26 6.20 -13.99 -11.97
N ILE A 27 5.21 -13.83 -11.09
CA ILE A 27 3.89 -14.44 -11.17
C ILE A 27 2.92 -13.38 -11.69
N ALA A 28 2.34 -13.62 -12.87
CA ALA A 28 1.31 -12.76 -13.40
C ALA A 28 0.01 -12.95 -12.61
N ILE A 29 -0.65 -11.84 -12.29
CA ILE A 29 -2.02 -11.81 -11.77
C ILE A 29 -2.85 -11.19 -12.89
N ASP A 30 -3.67 -12.01 -13.54
CA ASP A 30 -4.52 -11.57 -14.65
C ASP A 30 -6.02 -11.71 -14.33
N SER A 31 -6.35 -12.30 -13.19
CA SER A 31 -7.72 -12.58 -12.79
C SER A 31 -7.95 -12.34 -11.30
N PHE A 32 -9.21 -12.20 -10.91
CA PHE A 32 -9.58 -12.14 -9.50
C PHE A 32 -9.25 -13.47 -8.81
N GLU A 33 -9.39 -14.60 -9.52
CA GLU A 33 -9.03 -15.92 -9.06
C GLU A 33 -7.54 -16.05 -8.72
N ASP A 34 -6.64 -15.48 -9.52
CA ASP A 34 -5.21 -15.44 -9.19
C ASP A 34 -4.92 -14.60 -7.95
N LEU A 35 -5.61 -13.47 -7.80
CA LEU A 35 -5.46 -12.60 -6.63
C LEU A 35 -5.82 -13.36 -5.33
N LEU A 36 -6.85 -14.21 -5.37
CA LEU A 36 -7.26 -15.03 -4.23
C LEU A 36 -6.23 -16.10 -3.83
N ARG A 37 -5.30 -16.46 -4.72
CA ARG A 37 -4.31 -17.52 -4.46
C ARG A 37 -3.13 -17.03 -3.63
N ILE A 38 -2.86 -15.72 -3.61
CA ILE A 38 -1.71 -15.15 -2.90
C ILE A 38 -1.78 -15.47 -1.40
N GLY A 39 -0.82 -16.28 -0.92
CA GLY A 39 -0.73 -16.77 0.44
C GLY A 39 -1.63 -17.96 0.77
N ALA A 40 -2.54 -18.34 -0.11
CA ALA A 40 -3.43 -19.50 0.04
C ALA A 40 -2.96 -20.73 -0.77
N ASP A 41 -2.16 -20.51 -1.81
CA ASP A 41 -1.62 -21.53 -2.70
C ASP A 41 -0.08 -21.58 -2.56
N PRO A 42 0.54 -22.77 -2.42
CA PRO A 42 1.99 -22.91 -2.41
C PRO A 42 2.72 -22.31 -3.61
N ASP A 43 2.07 -22.25 -4.78
CA ASP A 43 2.63 -21.63 -6.00
C ASP A 43 2.52 -20.10 -5.99
N TYR A 44 1.75 -19.54 -5.06
CA TYR A 44 1.55 -18.10 -4.85
C TYR A 44 1.94 -17.72 -3.41
N PRO A 45 3.23 -17.88 -3.03
CA PRO A 45 3.68 -17.62 -1.67
C PRO A 45 3.67 -16.13 -1.30
N LEU A 46 3.55 -15.79 -0.01
CA LEU A 46 3.59 -14.40 0.48
C LEU A 46 4.91 -13.66 0.21
N TYR A 47 5.99 -14.39 -0.12
CA TYR A 47 7.29 -13.86 -0.53
C TYR A 47 7.49 -13.82 -2.06
N GLY A 48 6.44 -14.11 -2.83
CA GLY A 48 6.45 -14.12 -4.29
C GLY A 48 6.64 -12.73 -4.91
N ARG A 49 6.87 -12.70 -6.23
CA ARG A 49 6.94 -11.45 -7.02
C ARG A 49 5.78 -11.43 -7.98
N TYR A 50 4.83 -10.54 -7.76
CA TYR A 50 3.57 -10.46 -8.49
C TYR A 50 3.53 -9.22 -9.37
N THR A 51 2.94 -9.37 -10.54
CA THR A 51 2.57 -8.24 -11.40
C THR A 51 1.14 -8.36 -11.89
N LEU A 52 0.36 -7.29 -11.75
CA LEU A 52 -0.89 -7.19 -12.49
C LEU A 52 -0.58 -7.07 -13.98
N THR A 53 -1.37 -7.73 -14.81
CA THR A 53 -1.26 -7.65 -16.28
C THR A 53 -2.47 -6.98 -16.93
N GLN A 54 -3.50 -6.72 -16.13
CA GLN A 54 -4.71 -5.99 -16.49
C GLN A 54 -5.41 -5.52 -15.21
N ASP A 55 -6.42 -4.67 -15.37
CA ASP A 55 -7.33 -4.34 -14.28
C ASP A 55 -8.07 -5.60 -13.82
N ILE A 56 -8.27 -5.72 -12.51
CA ILE A 56 -8.92 -6.87 -11.88
C ILE A 56 -10.30 -6.44 -11.36
N ASP A 57 -11.36 -7.11 -11.82
CA ASP A 57 -12.70 -6.91 -11.25
C ASP A 57 -12.91 -7.82 -10.03
N ALA A 58 -12.86 -7.23 -8.84
CA ALA A 58 -13.12 -7.92 -7.57
C ALA A 58 -14.58 -7.77 -7.11
N SER A 59 -15.52 -7.40 -7.99
CA SER A 59 -16.94 -7.20 -7.66
C SER A 59 -17.61 -8.41 -7.03
N ASN A 60 -17.11 -9.63 -7.27
CA ASN A 60 -17.61 -10.86 -6.64
C ASN A 60 -17.01 -11.11 -5.24
N SER A 61 -16.15 -10.26 -4.70
CA SER A 61 -15.54 -10.53 -3.40
C SER A 61 -16.57 -10.54 -2.27
N TYR A 62 -17.71 -9.84 -2.40
CA TYR A 62 -18.77 -9.78 -1.38
C TYR A 62 -19.44 -11.12 -1.04
N ILE A 63 -19.42 -12.10 -1.95
CA ILE A 63 -19.99 -13.44 -1.69
C ILE A 63 -19.00 -14.39 -1.00
N LEU A 64 -17.73 -13.99 -0.87
CA LEU A 64 -16.70 -14.82 -0.26
C LEU A 64 -16.83 -14.85 1.26
N ASN A 65 -16.28 -15.91 1.87
CA ASN A 65 -16.13 -16.05 3.32
C ASN A 65 -17.43 -15.81 4.10
N GLY A 66 -18.55 -16.33 3.60
CA GLY A 66 -19.87 -16.18 4.24
C GLY A 66 -20.40 -14.74 4.28
N GLY A 67 -19.94 -13.88 3.37
CA GLY A 67 -20.29 -12.46 3.33
C GLY A 67 -19.26 -11.53 3.99
N ALA A 68 -18.19 -12.09 4.58
CA ALA A 68 -17.09 -11.28 5.12
C ALA A 68 -16.21 -10.64 4.04
N GLY A 69 -16.40 -11.00 2.77
CA GLY A 69 -15.66 -10.41 1.67
C GLY A 69 -14.31 -11.10 1.40
N PHE A 70 -13.40 -10.38 0.75
CA PHE A 70 -12.03 -10.84 0.50
C PHE A 70 -11.27 -11.13 1.80
N GLN A 71 -10.38 -12.12 1.78
CA GLN A 71 -9.46 -12.40 2.89
C GLN A 71 -8.17 -11.61 2.69
N PRO A 72 -7.81 -10.67 3.58
CA PRO A 72 -6.58 -9.87 3.44
C PRO A 72 -5.34 -10.73 3.18
N ILE A 73 -4.52 -10.31 2.21
CA ILE A 73 -3.23 -10.94 1.89
C ILE A 73 -2.25 -10.65 3.03
N GLY A 74 -1.57 -11.68 3.53
CA GLY A 74 -0.68 -11.54 4.68
C GLY A 74 -1.44 -11.01 5.91
N PRO A 75 -2.39 -11.78 6.47
CA PRO A 75 -3.21 -11.32 7.58
C PRO A 75 -2.33 -10.89 8.75
N ARG A 76 -2.77 -9.87 9.48
CA ARG A 76 -2.05 -9.41 10.67
C ARG A 76 -2.05 -10.52 11.73
N LEU A 77 -0.87 -10.91 12.18
CA LEU A 77 -0.69 -11.67 13.41
C LEU A 77 -0.13 -10.74 14.49
N GLU A 78 -0.72 -10.76 15.68
CA GLU A 78 -0.26 -9.93 16.81
C GLU A 78 1.21 -10.23 17.14
N ASP A 79 1.97 -9.16 17.45
CA ASP A 79 3.37 -9.19 17.92
C ASP A 79 4.45 -9.85 17.02
N ASP A 80 4.18 -10.07 15.73
CA ASP A 80 5.19 -10.59 14.80
C ASP A 80 5.21 -9.80 13.47
N ASP A 81 6.26 -9.00 13.27
CA ASP A 81 6.50 -8.17 12.09
C ASP A 81 7.01 -8.97 10.87
N SER A 82 7.27 -10.28 11.05
CA SER A 82 7.73 -11.17 9.99
C SER A 82 6.61 -11.89 9.24
N VAL A 83 5.35 -11.79 9.70
CA VAL A 83 4.23 -12.64 9.19
C VAL A 83 3.34 -11.95 8.15
N GLY A 84 3.70 -10.73 7.73
CA GLY A 84 3.00 -10.02 6.65
C GLY A 84 3.38 -10.50 5.24
N PHE A 85 2.76 -9.88 4.23
CA PHE A 85 3.24 -9.98 2.85
C PHE A 85 4.70 -9.49 2.79
N SER A 86 5.60 -10.35 2.35
CA SER A 86 7.06 -10.13 2.35
C SER A 86 7.66 -10.08 0.95
N GLY A 87 6.81 -10.26 -0.07
CA GLY A 87 7.15 -10.28 -1.48
C GLY A 87 7.12 -8.91 -2.14
N VAL A 88 7.01 -8.92 -3.47
CA VAL A 88 6.81 -7.70 -4.28
C VAL A 88 5.48 -7.82 -5.00
N PHE A 89 4.64 -6.79 -4.90
CA PHE A 89 3.43 -6.65 -5.70
C PHE A 89 3.53 -5.37 -6.51
N ASP A 90 3.66 -5.48 -7.82
CA ASP A 90 3.72 -4.35 -8.74
C ASP A 90 2.44 -4.31 -9.58
N GLY A 91 1.60 -3.31 -9.34
CA GLY A 91 0.37 -3.12 -10.09
C GLY A 91 0.61 -2.71 -11.54
N GLN A 92 1.83 -2.26 -11.90
CA GLN A 92 2.17 -1.74 -13.22
C GLN A 92 1.22 -0.63 -13.71
N GLY A 93 0.54 0.07 -12.80
CA GLY A 93 -0.50 1.06 -13.12
C GLY A 93 -1.90 0.48 -13.30
N TYR A 94 -2.09 -0.84 -13.22
CA TYR A 94 -3.43 -1.42 -13.19
C TYR A 94 -4.09 -1.28 -11.82
N ALA A 95 -5.42 -1.34 -11.81
CA ALA A 95 -6.23 -1.22 -10.61
C ALA A 95 -7.01 -2.51 -10.31
N ILE A 96 -7.30 -2.70 -9.02
CA ILE A 96 -8.30 -3.67 -8.55
C ILE A 96 -9.59 -2.90 -8.29
N HIS A 97 -10.64 -3.28 -8.99
CA HIS A 97 -11.94 -2.62 -8.94
C HIS A 97 -12.90 -3.31 -7.98
N ASN A 98 -13.73 -2.53 -7.31
CA ASN A 98 -14.89 -2.98 -6.54
C ASN A 98 -14.57 -3.97 -5.40
N LEU A 99 -13.36 -3.92 -4.84
CA LEU A 99 -12.96 -4.78 -3.74
C LEU A 99 -13.85 -4.55 -2.51
N PHE A 100 -14.50 -5.62 -2.05
CA PHE A 100 -15.31 -5.65 -0.84
C PHE A 100 -14.64 -6.50 0.25
N ILE A 101 -14.45 -5.90 1.43
CA ILE A 101 -14.03 -6.56 2.68
C ILE A 101 -14.95 -6.06 3.80
N ASN A 102 -15.58 -6.97 4.54
CA ASN A 102 -16.47 -6.63 5.65
C ASN A 102 -16.17 -7.48 6.87
N ARG A 103 -15.15 -7.06 7.62
CA ARG A 103 -14.61 -7.76 8.79
C ARG A 103 -14.58 -6.82 10.00
N PRO A 104 -15.75 -6.32 10.45
CA PRO A 104 -15.87 -5.22 11.41
C PRO A 104 -15.24 -5.51 12.78
N ASP A 105 -15.01 -6.79 13.11
CA ASP A 105 -14.42 -7.24 14.37
C ASP A 105 -12.95 -7.68 14.23
N GLU A 106 -12.36 -7.64 13.03
CA GLU A 106 -10.98 -8.05 12.78
C GLU A 106 -10.03 -6.85 12.71
N GLN A 107 -8.79 -7.04 13.13
CA GLN A 107 -7.74 -6.00 13.06
C GLN A 107 -6.85 -6.21 11.84
N GLY A 108 -6.21 -5.14 11.35
CA GLY A 108 -5.28 -5.25 10.22
C GLY A 108 -6.01 -5.60 8.94
N VAL A 109 -6.97 -4.75 8.57
CA VAL A 109 -7.85 -4.98 7.42
C VAL A 109 -7.49 -4.02 6.29
N GLY A 110 -7.28 -4.59 5.11
CA GLY A 110 -7.00 -3.95 3.83
C GLY A 110 -6.81 -5.02 2.75
N LEU A 111 -6.47 -4.65 1.51
CA LEU A 111 -6.03 -5.64 0.53
C LEU A 111 -4.89 -6.49 1.11
N PHE A 112 -3.91 -5.83 1.72
CA PHE A 112 -2.89 -6.44 2.56
C PHE A 112 -3.25 -6.20 4.03
N GLY A 113 -3.35 -7.27 4.81
CA GLY A 113 -3.58 -7.12 6.25
C GLY A 113 -2.35 -6.53 6.94
N SER A 114 -1.19 -7.06 6.58
CA SER A 114 0.12 -6.58 7.00
C SER A 114 1.12 -6.72 5.86
N ILE A 115 2.04 -5.76 5.72
CA ILE A 115 3.22 -5.87 4.87
C ILE A 115 4.44 -5.91 5.79
N ALA A 116 5.24 -6.98 5.68
CA ALA A 116 6.47 -7.17 6.45
C ALA A 116 7.59 -6.26 5.91
N ALA A 117 8.67 -6.09 6.68
CA ALA A 117 9.76 -5.16 6.34
C ALA A 117 10.44 -5.39 4.98
N SER A 118 10.47 -6.62 4.48
CA SER A 118 11.01 -6.92 3.15
C SER A 118 10.02 -6.69 2.02
N GLY A 119 8.74 -6.51 2.34
CA GLY A 119 7.65 -6.38 1.39
C GLY A 119 7.72 -5.08 0.58
N LYS A 120 7.15 -5.12 -0.62
CA LYS A 120 7.00 -3.95 -1.49
C LYS A 120 5.66 -4.00 -2.21
N VAL A 121 4.91 -2.92 -2.17
CA VAL A 121 3.68 -2.75 -2.94
C VAL A 121 3.79 -1.46 -3.73
N ILE A 122 3.80 -1.56 -5.06
CA ILE A 122 4.07 -0.43 -5.93
C ILE A 122 3.08 -0.33 -7.08
N ASN A 123 2.83 0.89 -7.55
CA ASN A 123 2.07 1.18 -8.77
C ASN A 123 0.67 0.54 -8.81
N LEU A 124 -0.03 0.46 -7.67
CA LEU A 124 -1.30 -0.25 -7.54
C LEU A 124 -2.44 0.71 -7.18
N GLY A 125 -3.53 0.65 -7.96
CA GLY A 125 -4.78 1.34 -7.68
C GLY A 125 -5.84 0.45 -7.04
N LEU A 126 -6.64 1.00 -6.13
CA LEU A 126 -7.93 0.46 -5.72
C LEU A 126 -9.04 1.42 -6.15
N VAL A 127 -10.00 0.92 -6.94
CA VAL A 127 -11.06 1.76 -7.54
C VAL A 127 -12.44 1.23 -7.17
N GLY A 128 -13.24 2.04 -6.49
CA GLY A 128 -14.53 1.66 -5.93
C GLY A 128 -14.40 0.68 -4.77
N GLY A 129 -15.51 0.01 -4.46
CA GLY A 129 -15.58 -0.97 -3.37
C GLY A 129 -15.70 -0.36 -1.98
N SER A 130 -15.65 -1.22 -0.97
CA SER A 130 -15.76 -0.85 0.44
C SER A 130 -14.99 -1.79 1.35
N ILE A 131 -14.23 -1.23 2.28
CA ILE A 131 -13.43 -1.97 3.24
C ILE A 131 -13.84 -1.58 4.66
N THR A 132 -14.33 -2.57 5.42
CA THR A 132 -14.74 -2.41 6.82
C THR A 132 -13.89 -3.33 7.70
N GLY A 133 -13.23 -2.75 8.71
CA GLY A 133 -12.42 -3.43 9.72
C GLY A 133 -12.65 -2.88 11.13
N SER A 134 -11.96 -3.41 12.15
CA SER A 134 -11.95 -2.81 13.50
C SER A 134 -10.81 -1.81 13.67
N HIS A 135 -9.65 -2.26 14.14
CA HIS A 135 -8.42 -1.50 14.32
C HIS A 135 -7.47 -1.71 13.14
N TYR A 136 -6.66 -0.70 12.83
CA TYR A 136 -5.65 -0.77 11.76
C TYR A 136 -6.31 -1.08 10.41
N THR A 137 -7.23 -0.21 10.01
CA THR A 137 -7.98 -0.38 8.77
C THR A 137 -7.48 0.61 7.73
N GLY A 138 -7.00 0.11 6.60
CA GLY A 138 -6.67 0.89 5.42
C GLY A 138 -7.23 0.22 4.17
N SER A 139 -7.44 0.96 3.09
CA SER A 139 -7.90 0.29 1.87
C SER A 139 -6.83 -0.66 1.30
N LEU A 140 -5.59 -0.19 1.24
CA LEU A 140 -4.48 -0.97 0.71
C LEU A 140 -3.81 -1.80 1.79
N VAL A 141 -3.53 -1.20 2.96
CA VAL A 141 -2.71 -1.84 4.01
C VAL A 141 -3.33 -1.64 5.39
N GLY A 142 -3.54 -2.73 6.14
CA GLY A 142 -3.88 -2.61 7.55
C GLY A 142 -2.72 -2.06 8.37
N GLU A 143 -1.57 -2.74 8.34
CA GLU A 143 -0.32 -2.32 8.99
C GLU A 143 0.91 -2.49 8.06
N ASN A 144 1.69 -1.42 7.88
CA ASN A 144 2.96 -1.44 7.15
C ASN A 144 4.14 -1.50 8.14
N TRP A 145 4.85 -2.63 8.21
CA TRP A 145 6.01 -2.84 9.08
C TRP A 145 7.33 -2.50 8.40
N SER A 146 7.66 -1.22 8.24
CA SER A 146 8.91 -0.77 7.61
C SER A 146 9.05 -1.08 6.11
N ALA A 147 7.98 -1.52 5.45
CA ALA A 147 7.98 -1.87 4.04
C ALA A 147 7.85 -0.62 3.14
N ALA A 148 8.12 -0.81 1.84
CA ALA A 148 7.98 0.24 0.84
C ALA A 148 6.63 0.16 0.11
N VAL A 149 5.81 1.20 0.27
CA VAL A 149 4.56 1.40 -0.48
C VAL A 149 4.71 2.64 -1.35
N ALA A 150 4.65 2.50 -2.68
CA ALA A 150 4.95 3.62 -3.57
C ALA A 150 4.12 3.69 -4.85
N GLY A 151 3.67 4.88 -5.25
CA GLY A 151 2.88 5.04 -6.47
C GLY A 151 1.49 4.38 -6.38
N CYS A 152 0.95 4.24 -5.17
CA CYS A 152 -0.30 3.53 -4.93
C CYS A 152 -1.43 4.51 -4.60
N PHE A 153 -2.65 4.16 -5.01
CA PHE A 153 -3.81 4.99 -4.74
C PHE A 153 -5.07 4.23 -4.43
N SER A 154 -6.05 4.92 -3.85
CA SER A 154 -7.35 4.36 -3.56
C SER A 154 -8.47 5.41 -3.56
N ASP A 155 -9.60 5.12 -4.19
CA ASP A 155 -10.87 5.84 -3.98
C ASP A 155 -11.93 5.00 -3.23
N THR A 156 -11.51 3.84 -2.70
CA THR A 156 -12.33 2.92 -1.91
C THR A 156 -12.81 3.55 -0.61
N THR A 157 -14.08 3.32 -0.24
CA THR A 157 -14.59 3.75 1.07
C THR A 157 -14.04 2.87 2.19
N VAL A 158 -13.48 3.48 3.23
CA VAL A 158 -12.89 2.76 4.38
C VAL A 158 -13.67 3.07 5.65
N SER A 159 -14.06 2.04 6.38
CA SER A 159 -14.74 2.15 7.68
C SER A 159 -14.04 1.34 8.76
N GLY A 160 -13.89 1.89 9.96
CA GLY A 160 -13.44 1.13 11.10
C GLY A 160 -13.64 1.83 12.44
N ILE A 161 -12.90 1.39 13.46
CA ILE A 161 -13.02 1.91 14.83
C ILE A 161 -11.85 2.85 15.15
N SER A 162 -10.61 2.37 15.08
CA SER A 162 -9.45 3.16 15.49
C SER A 162 -8.22 2.90 14.63
N ARG A 163 -7.48 3.97 14.30
CA ARG A 163 -6.36 3.98 13.33
C ARG A 163 -6.87 3.55 11.96
N VAL A 164 -7.75 4.38 11.43
CA VAL A 164 -8.40 4.20 10.13
C VAL A 164 -7.82 5.20 9.15
N GLY A 165 -7.26 4.72 8.04
CA GLY A 165 -6.71 5.56 6.99
C GLY A 165 -7.32 5.25 5.63
N GLY A 166 -7.39 6.25 4.75
CA GLY A 166 -7.86 6.03 3.39
C GLY A 166 -6.99 5.03 2.62
N LEU A 167 -5.68 4.96 2.88
CA LEU A 167 -4.77 3.99 2.27
C LEU A 167 -4.18 3.00 3.29
N ALA A 168 -3.71 3.50 4.44
CA ALA A 168 -3.09 2.66 5.46
C ALA A 168 -3.65 2.89 6.88
N GLY A 169 -3.94 1.83 7.62
CA GLY A 169 -4.32 1.95 9.03
C GLY A 169 -3.16 2.44 9.90
N ILE A 170 -2.05 1.69 9.88
CA ILE A 170 -0.76 2.06 10.47
C ILE A 170 0.33 2.09 9.41
N ASN A 171 1.16 3.13 9.45
CA ASN A 171 2.43 3.17 8.74
C ASN A 171 3.63 3.23 9.68
N ARG A 172 4.55 2.26 9.55
CA ARG A 172 5.89 2.28 10.16
C ARG A 172 7.02 2.28 9.12
N GLY A 173 6.68 2.26 7.83
CA GLY A 173 7.63 2.27 6.71
C GLY A 173 7.52 3.53 5.89
N SER A 174 7.78 3.40 4.59
CA SER A 174 7.67 4.50 3.64
C SER A 174 6.39 4.40 2.84
N LEU A 175 5.57 5.45 2.86
CA LEU A 175 4.56 5.75 1.83
C LEU A 175 5.09 6.87 0.95
N THR A 176 5.27 6.63 -0.35
CA THR A 176 5.83 7.62 -1.27
C THR A 176 5.01 7.74 -2.52
N ALA A 177 4.67 8.96 -2.91
CA ALA A 177 3.84 9.21 -4.07
C ALA A 177 2.52 8.43 -4.01
N CYS A 178 1.79 8.50 -2.90
CA CYS A 178 0.55 7.77 -2.72
C CYS A 178 -0.63 8.73 -2.48
N TYR A 179 -1.85 8.30 -2.80
CA TYR A 179 -3.02 9.12 -2.52
C TYR A 179 -4.32 8.38 -2.20
N ALA A 180 -5.20 9.04 -1.45
CA ALA A 180 -6.52 8.53 -1.10
C ALA A 180 -7.62 9.55 -1.40
N LEU A 181 -8.70 9.08 -2.02
CA LEU A 181 -9.85 9.88 -2.46
C LEU A 181 -11.18 9.41 -1.85
N GLY A 182 -11.22 8.16 -1.38
CA GLY A 182 -12.44 7.54 -0.85
C GLY A 182 -12.74 7.99 0.57
N ALA A 183 -14.03 7.99 0.94
CA ALA A 183 -14.47 8.42 2.27
C ALA A 183 -13.87 7.55 3.39
N VAL A 184 -13.43 8.19 4.48
CA VAL A 184 -12.82 7.51 5.64
C VAL A 184 -13.68 7.74 6.87
N ASN A 185 -14.20 6.67 7.45
CA ASN A 185 -15.08 6.71 8.62
C ASN A 185 -14.46 5.93 9.77
N GLY A 186 -14.28 6.59 10.91
CA GLY A 186 -13.76 5.95 12.12
C GLY A 186 -14.19 6.66 13.40
N ILE A 187 -13.68 6.19 14.53
CA ILE A 187 -13.93 6.81 15.84
C ILE A 187 -12.67 7.54 16.32
N GLU A 188 -11.51 6.89 16.29
CA GLU A 188 -10.26 7.37 16.88
C GLU A 188 -9.07 7.28 15.90
N PHE A 189 -8.19 8.29 15.85
CA PHE A 189 -7.03 8.34 14.95
C PHE A 189 -7.43 8.07 13.49
N VAL A 190 -8.26 8.96 12.95
CA VAL A 190 -8.77 8.83 11.59
C VAL A 190 -7.99 9.79 10.68
N GLY A 191 -7.36 9.27 9.64
CA GLY A 191 -6.59 10.08 8.68
C GLY A 191 -7.11 9.90 7.26
N GLY A 192 -7.13 10.98 6.47
CA GLY A 192 -7.51 10.88 5.06
C GLY A 192 -6.61 9.93 4.26
N LEU A 193 -5.32 9.84 4.59
CA LEU A 193 -4.38 8.88 3.98
C LEU A 193 -3.97 7.78 4.97
N VAL A 194 -3.51 8.17 6.17
CA VAL A 194 -2.96 7.24 7.17
C VAL A 194 -3.63 7.46 8.53
N GLY A 195 -4.16 6.41 9.15
CA GLY A 195 -4.74 6.50 10.49
C GLY A 195 -3.70 6.91 11.55
N ARG A 196 -2.62 6.13 11.65
CA ARG A 196 -1.46 6.42 12.51
C ARG A 196 -0.13 6.21 11.78
N ASN A 197 0.71 7.23 11.78
CA ASN A 197 2.08 7.18 11.31
C ASN A 197 3.02 7.06 12.52
N TYR A 198 3.80 5.99 12.63
CA TYR A 198 4.63 5.69 13.80
C TYR A 198 6.03 5.32 13.33
N GLU A 199 7.03 6.17 13.60
CA GLU A 199 8.40 6.02 13.09
C GLU A 199 8.50 5.94 11.55
N GLY A 200 7.39 6.21 10.84
CA GLY A 200 7.27 6.11 9.39
C GLY A 200 7.53 7.42 8.66
N LEU A 201 7.77 7.30 7.35
CA LEU A 201 7.89 8.41 6.42
C LEU A 201 6.71 8.40 5.45
N ILE A 202 6.00 9.52 5.35
CA ILE A 202 5.07 9.79 4.27
C ILE A 202 5.68 10.91 3.43
N GLN A 203 5.83 10.69 2.12
CA GLN A 203 6.46 11.66 1.23
C GLN A 203 5.66 11.81 -0.07
N GLU A 204 5.57 13.05 -0.58
CA GLU A 204 4.95 13.36 -1.88
C GLU A 204 3.55 12.75 -2.04
N SER A 205 2.78 12.72 -0.95
CA SER A 205 1.51 12.01 -0.90
C SER A 205 0.37 12.95 -0.52
N TYR A 206 -0.87 12.59 -0.87
CA TYR A 206 -1.99 13.45 -0.56
C TYR A 206 -3.30 12.72 -0.22
N ALA A 207 -4.20 13.44 0.45
CA ALA A 207 -5.57 12.99 0.67
C ALA A 207 -6.56 14.02 0.16
N ALA A 208 -7.54 13.57 -0.62
CA ALA A 208 -8.70 14.37 -1.00
C ALA A 208 -9.96 13.53 -0.79
N ALA A 209 -10.23 13.28 0.48
CA ALA A 209 -11.30 12.41 0.97
C ALA A 209 -12.11 13.13 2.05
N SER A 210 -13.39 12.79 2.17
CA SER A 210 -14.15 13.14 3.37
C SER A 210 -13.68 12.29 4.55
N VAL A 211 -13.52 12.91 5.72
CA VAL A 211 -13.01 12.24 6.92
C VAL A 211 -13.99 12.45 8.07
N SER A 212 -14.50 11.35 8.63
CA SER A 212 -15.36 11.36 9.81
C SER A 212 -14.67 10.63 10.96
N GLY A 213 -14.38 11.36 12.03
CA GLY A 213 -13.75 10.83 13.24
C GLY A 213 -14.13 11.66 14.46
N SER A 214 -14.30 11.02 15.61
CA SER A 214 -14.76 11.69 16.85
C SER A 214 -13.63 12.02 17.82
N ARG A 215 -12.45 11.38 17.67
CA ARG A 215 -11.28 11.53 18.54
C ARG A 215 -10.01 11.53 17.69
N TRP A 216 -9.43 12.71 17.47
CA TRP A 216 -8.25 12.91 16.61
C TRP A 216 -8.50 12.46 15.16
N ALA A 217 -9.11 13.37 14.40
CA ALA A 217 -9.25 13.24 12.96
C ALA A 217 -8.32 14.23 12.27
N GLY A 218 -7.56 13.77 11.29
CA GLY A 218 -6.65 14.59 10.50
C GLY A 218 -6.90 14.45 9.01
N GLY A 219 -6.79 15.55 8.28
CA GLY A 219 -7.02 15.55 6.84
C GLY A 219 -6.07 14.63 6.05
N LEU A 220 -4.80 14.49 6.48
CA LEU A 220 -3.85 13.52 5.93
C LEU A 220 -3.58 12.38 6.91
N VAL A 221 -3.17 12.72 8.14
CA VAL A 221 -2.75 11.76 9.19
C VAL A 221 -3.53 12.01 10.47
N GLY A 222 -4.11 10.95 11.03
CA GLY A 222 -4.85 11.05 12.30
C GLY A 222 -3.94 11.26 13.52
N GLN A 223 -2.82 10.55 13.58
CA GLN A 223 -1.77 10.72 14.58
C GLN A 223 -0.39 10.38 14.02
N SER A 224 0.62 11.18 14.35
CA SER A 224 2.03 10.95 14.08
C SER A 224 2.81 10.78 15.39
N VAL A 225 3.71 9.81 15.44
CA VAL A 225 4.61 9.58 16.58
C VAL A 225 6.01 9.30 16.05
N ASP A 226 6.97 10.16 16.37
CA ASP A 226 8.36 10.08 15.89
C ASP A 226 8.48 9.88 14.36
N ALA A 227 7.52 10.47 13.63
CA ALA A 227 7.29 10.21 12.21
C ALA A 227 7.29 11.52 11.40
N GLN A 228 7.38 11.41 10.06
CA GLN A 228 7.45 12.56 9.16
C GLN A 228 6.41 12.49 8.04
N ALA A 229 5.90 13.66 7.64
CA ALA A 229 5.09 13.87 6.45
C ALA A 229 5.71 15.03 5.63
N LEU A 230 6.44 14.68 4.56
CA LEU A 230 7.24 15.62 3.76
C LEU A 230 6.60 15.86 2.39
N ALA A 231 6.47 17.12 1.99
CA ALA A 231 5.83 17.48 0.70
C ALA A 231 4.45 16.84 0.51
N CYS A 232 3.68 16.69 1.60
CA CYS A 232 2.37 16.05 1.60
C CYS A 232 1.25 17.06 1.78
N PHE A 233 0.09 16.78 1.18
CA PHE A 233 -1.03 17.71 1.16
C PHE A 233 -2.37 17.05 1.49
N TRP A 234 -3.34 17.84 1.95
CA TRP A 234 -4.70 17.35 2.10
C TRP A 234 -5.73 18.43 1.79
N ASP A 235 -6.88 18.00 1.27
CA ASP A 235 -7.97 18.91 0.93
C ASP A 235 -8.81 19.30 2.17
N THR A 236 -8.72 20.56 2.57
CA THR A 236 -9.42 21.12 3.74
C THR A 236 -10.92 21.30 3.51
N THR A 237 -11.33 21.46 2.26
CA THR A 237 -12.72 21.69 1.88
C THR A 237 -13.47 20.36 1.81
N LEU A 238 -12.82 19.31 1.28
CA LEU A 238 -13.43 17.99 1.15
C LEU A 238 -13.37 17.17 2.44
N SER A 239 -12.28 17.26 3.20
CA SER A 239 -12.16 16.55 4.49
C SER A 239 -13.06 17.12 5.57
N LEU A 240 -13.45 18.39 5.45
CA LEU A 240 -14.18 19.16 6.48
C LEU A 240 -13.40 19.31 7.79
N LEU A 241 -12.08 19.12 7.77
CA LEU A 241 -11.21 19.22 8.92
C LEU A 241 -10.35 20.49 8.85
N PRO A 242 -10.04 21.12 10.00
CA PRO A 242 -9.12 22.27 10.04
C PRO A 242 -7.65 21.86 10.30
N VAL A 243 -7.39 20.60 10.64
CA VAL A 243 -6.08 20.14 11.11
C VAL A 243 -5.72 18.74 10.57
N SER A 244 -4.44 18.42 10.63
CA SER A 244 -3.86 17.11 10.36
C SER A 244 -2.55 17.00 11.14
N ASP A 245 -2.19 15.79 11.61
CA ASP A 245 -0.93 15.56 12.33
C ASP A 245 0.24 15.32 11.35
N GLY A 246 0.30 16.13 10.30
CA GLY A 246 1.23 15.99 9.18
C GLY A 246 0.67 16.55 7.87
N GLY A 247 1.56 16.98 6.99
CA GLY A 247 1.23 17.58 5.70
C GLY A 247 0.66 19.00 5.79
N SER A 248 0.46 19.62 4.63
CA SER A 248 -0.09 20.97 4.50
C SER A 248 -1.52 20.94 3.95
N GLY A 249 -2.44 21.58 4.66
CA GLY A 249 -3.84 21.70 4.22
C GLY A 249 -3.99 22.76 3.14
N LEU A 250 -4.68 22.41 2.06
CA LEU A 250 -5.02 23.29 0.94
C LEU A 250 -6.52 23.18 0.66
N THR A 251 -7.16 24.25 0.18
CA THR A 251 -8.55 24.14 -0.30
C THR A 251 -8.60 23.34 -1.60
N THR A 252 -9.79 22.86 -1.99
CA THR A 252 -9.97 22.15 -3.27
C THR A 252 -9.40 22.90 -4.46
N ASP A 253 -9.64 24.21 -4.55
CA ASP A 253 -9.13 25.03 -5.67
C ASP A 253 -7.59 25.02 -5.74
N PHE A 254 -6.90 25.00 -4.60
CA PHE A 254 -5.43 24.93 -4.57
C PHE A 254 -4.91 23.51 -4.82
N MET A 255 -5.59 22.49 -4.28
CA MET A 255 -5.27 21.08 -4.54
C MET A 255 -5.43 20.68 -6.03
N GLN A 256 -6.21 21.43 -6.80
CA GLN A 256 -6.41 21.19 -8.24
C GLN A 256 -5.45 21.95 -9.16
N ARG A 257 -4.36 22.50 -8.60
CA ARG A 257 -3.34 23.27 -9.33
C ARG A 257 -1.94 22.72 -9.10
N ALA A 258 -1.10 22.68 -10.12
CA ALA A 258 0.26 22.13 -9.99
C ALA A 258 1.20 22.97 -9.08
N THR A 259 0.89 24.26 -8.88
CA THR A 259 1.80 25.24 -8.26
C THR A 259 2.38 24.79 -6.92
N ASP A 260 1.52 24.37 -5.99
CA ASP A 260 1.92 24.04 -4.62
C ASP A 260 2.71 22.72 -4.57
N TYR A 261 2.35 21.75 -5.41
CA TYR A 261 3.08 20.50 -5.57
C TYR A 261 4.48 20.72 -6.18
N LEU A 262 4.59 21.54 -7.23
CA LEU A 262 5.87 21.89 -7.84
C LEU A 262 6.79 22.64 -6.86
N ALA A 263 6.24 23.57 -6.07
CA ALA A 263 6.98 24.27 -5.03
C ALA A 263 7.50 23.33 -3.93
N ALA A 264 6.77 22.25 -3.67
CA ALA A 264 7.18 21.18 -2.75
C ALA A 264 8.10 20.12 -3.40
N GLY A 265 8.44 20.28 -4.69
CA GLY A 265 9.41 19.42 -5.38
C GLY A 265 8.83 18.23 -6.15
N TRP A 266 7.50 18.15 -6.32
CA TRP A 266 6.88 17.04 -7.05
C TRP A 266 7.29 17.02 -8.52
N ASP A 267 7.57 15.81 -9.04
CA ASP A 267 7.99 15.62 -10.43
C ASP A 267 6.80 15.41 -11.39
N PHE A 268 6.36 16.49 -12.03
CA PHE A 268 5.37 16.45 -13.11
C PHE A 268 5.94 16.10 -14.49
N ARG A 269 7.23 15.78 -14.60
CA ARG A 269 7.83 15.32 -15.86
C ARG A 269 7.65 13.83 -16.04
N SER A 270 7.91 13.05 -14.99
CA SER A 270 7.83 11.58 -15.05
C SER A 270 6.84 10.92 -14.10
N VAL A 271 6.47 11.52 -12.96
CA VAL A 271 5.64 10.84 -11.95
C VAL A 271 4.19 11.27 -12.02
N TRP A 272 3.95 12.58 -11.99
CA TRP A 272 2.62 13.16 -11.82
C TRP A 272 2.11 13.84 -13.10
N THR A 273 0.79 13.83 -13.25
CA THR A 273 0.05 14.70 -14.17
C THR A 273 -1.11 15.33 -13.44
N ILE A 274 -1.55 16.51 -13.85
CA ILE A 274 -2.74 17.17 -13.28
C ILE A 274 -3.50 17.91 -14.36
N LYS A 275 -4.83 17.83 -14.28
CA LYS A 275 -5.74 18.58 -15.13
C LYS A 275 -6.19 19.82 -14.36
N GLU A 276 -5.46 20.92 -14.56
CA GLU A 276 -5.66 22.22 -13.88
C GLU A 276 -7.14 22.58 -13.69
N ASN A 277 -7.51 22.85 -12.43
CA ASN A 277 -8.85 23.22 -11.95
C ASN A 277 -9.98 22.21 -12.25
N ARG A 278 -9.62 20.94 -12.53
CA ARG A 278 -10.60 19.88 -12.89
C ARG A 278 -10.32 18.54 -12.21
N GLY A 279 -9.24 18.42 -11.45
CA GLY A 279 -8.86 17.19 -10.76
C GLY A 279 -7.56 17.36 -9.98
N TYR A 280 -7.28 16.36 -9.16
CA TYR A 280 -6.06 16.27 -8.35
C TYR A 280 -4.89 15.68 -9.17
N PRO A 281 -3.64 15.75 -8.68
CA PRO A 281 -2.53 15.03 -9.29
C PRO A 281 -2.82 13.53 -9.40
N GLN A 282 -2.48 12.92 -10.53
CA GLN A 282 -2.60 11.49 -10.77
C GLN A 282 -1.28 10.93 -11.30
N HIS A 283 -1.06 9.62 -11.14
CA HIS A 283 0.11 8.97 -11.72
C HIS A 283 0.05 9.00 -13.24
N LYS A 284 1.15 9.43 -13.87
CA LYS A 284 1.23 9.56 -15.32
C LYS A 284 1.15 8.22 -16.05
N ALA A 285 1.69 7.16 -15.45
CA ALA A 285 1.68 5.79 -16.00
C ALA A 285 0.28 5.17 -16.17
N LEU A 286 -0.78 5.79 -15.64
CA LEU A 286 -2.17 5.36 -15.83
C LEU A 286 -2.78 5.83 -17.15
N TRP A 287 -2.09 6.69 -17.91
CA TRP A 287 -2.65 7.43 -19.05
C TRP A 287 -1.81 7.33 -20.34
N GLU A 288 -0.77 6.51 -20.35
CA GLU A 288 0.05 6.19 -21.54
C GLU A 288 -0.18 4.74 -21.97
#